data_AF-A0A560ERE1-F1
#
_entry.id   AF-A0A560ERE1-F1
#
_cell.length_a   1.000
_cell.length_b   1.000
_cell.length_c   1.000
_cell.angle_alpha   90.00
_cell.angle_beta   90.00
_cell.angle_gamma   90.00
#
_symmetry.space_group_name_H-M   'P 1'
#
loop_
_entity.id
_entity.type
_entity.pdbx_description
1 polymer ?
#
loop_
_entity_poly.entity_id
_entity_poly.type
_entity_poly.pdbx_seq_one_letter_code
_entity_poly.pdbx_strand_id
1 'polypeptide(L)'
;MRARHLGALAACLLLTGCFYTMERRWGLSYGPLQHGPLPSQAAWDDMRRRFPETLHACVAAHDPDRLPDVEAGRGYPLSGWFIDTDRHKAVLHCMALQNWYATPTTLLMP
;
A
#
# COMPACT_ATOMS: atom_id res chain seq x y z
N MET A 1 10.04 -40.01 -11.60
CA MET A 1 9.52 -38.70 -12.09
C MET A 1 8.37 -38.13 -11.26
N ARG A 2 7.48 -38.94 -10.65
CA ARG A 2 6.32 -38.46 -9.86
C ARG A 2 6.66 -37.59 -8.63
N ALA A 3 7.75 -37.88 -7.91
CA ALA A 3 8.14 -37.13 -6.70
C ALA A 3 8.58 -35.67 -6.98
N ARG A 4 9.17 -35.39 -8.15
CA ARG A 4 9.58 -34.03 -8.56
C ARG A 4 8.38 -33.12 -8.83
N HIS A 5 7.30 -33.67 -9.42
CA HIS A 5 6.07 -32.92 -9.68
C HIS A 5 5.30 -32.62 -8.39
N LEU A 6 5.31 -33.54 -7.42
CA LEU A 6 4.72 -33.31 -6.09
C LEU A 6 5.46 -32.22 -5.31
N GLY A 7 6.80 -32.21 -5.35
CA GLY A 7 7.60 -31.15 -4.73
C GLY A 7 7.36 -29.77 -5.35
N ALA A 8 7.25 -29.70 -6.68
CA ALA A 8 6.94 -28.45 -7.38
C ALA A 8 5.53 -27.92 -7.04
N LEU A 9 4.52 -28.81 -6.99
CA LEU A 9 3.16 -28.43 -6.59
C LEU A 9 3.09 -27.96 -5.13
N ALA A 10 3.80 -28.64 -4.22
CA ALA A 10 3.87 -28.23 -2.81
C ALA A 10 4.54 -26.86 -2.63
N ALA A 11 5.63 -26.59 -3.38
CA ALA A 11 6.29 -25.29 -3.38
C ALA A 11 5.39 -24.17 -3.93
N CYS A 12 4.66 -24.43 -5.02
CA CYS A 12 3.69 -23.46 -5.55
C CYS A 12 2.57 -23.15 -4.55
N LEU A 13 2.05 -24.16 -3.85
CA LEU A 13 1.01 -23.99 -2.84
C LEU A 13 1.50 -23.13 -1.66
N LEU A 14 2.72 -23.37 -1.17
CA LEU A 14 3.33 -22.56 -0.10
C LEU A 14 3.52 -21.10 -0.53
N LEU A 15 3.99 -20.85 -1.76
CA LEU A 15 4.16 -19.51 -2.30
C LEU A 15 2.81 -18.78 -2.44
N THR A 16 1.78 -19.45 -2.97
CA THR A 16 0.43 -18.87 -3.06
C THR A 16 -0.17 -18.58 -1.68
N GLY A 17 0.08 -19.43 -0.69
CA GLY A 17 -0.37 -19.21 0.70
C GLY A 17 0.31 -18.01 1.36
N CYS A 18 1.61 -17.82 1.14
CA CYS A 18 2.33 -16.63 1.59
C CYS A 18 1.81 -15.36 0.93
N PHE A 19 1.56 -15.39 -0.38
CA PHE A 19 1.04 -14.24 -1.11
C PHE A 19 -0.36 -13.84 -0.62
N TYR A 20 -1.27 -14.82 -0.51
CA TYR A 20 -2.63 -14.59 -0.01
C TYR A 20 -2.65 -14.03 1.43
N THR A 21 -1.82 -14.57 2.33
CA THR A 21 -1.73 -14.07 3.71
C THR A 21 -1.13 -12.68 3.79
N MET A 22 -0.14 -12.36 2.96
CA MET A 22 0.42 -11.02 2.84
C MET A 22 -0.63 -10.03 2.34
N GLU A 23 -1.34 -10.32 1.24
CA GLU A 23 -2.39 -9.44 0.71
C GLU A 23 -3.52 -9.22 1.70
N ARG A 24 -4.00 -10.28 2.35
CA ARG A 24 -5.07 -10.18 3.34
C ARG A 24 -4.63 -9.33 4.52
N ARG A 25 -3.41 -9.52 5.02
CA ARG A 25 -2.86 -8.70 6.12
C ARG A 25 -2.69 -7.25 5.70
N TRP A 26 -2.29 -7.00 4.46
CA TRP A 26 -2.12 -5.67 3.92
C TRP A 26 -3.47 -4.95 3.73
N GLY A 27 -4.47 -5.62 3.16
CA GLY A 27 -5.84 -5.11 3.06
C GLY A 27 -6.48 -4.81 4.43
N LEU A 28 -6.15 -5.62 5.45
CA LEU A 28 -6.59 -5.43 6.84
C LEU A 28 -5.76 -4.43 7.64
N SER A 29 -4.62 -3.94 7.13
CA SER A 29 -3.71 -3.05 7.88
C SER A 29 -3.54 -1.67 7.23
N TYR A 30 -3.76 -1.58 5.92
CA TYR A 30 -3.47 -0.41 5.08
C TYR A 30 -4.48 -0.22 3.93
N GLY A 31 -5.42 -1.15 3.77
CA GLY A 31 -6.37 -1.16 2.67
C GLY A 31 -7.74 -0.60 3.04
N PRO A 32 -8.58 -0.31 2.03
CA PRO A 32 -9.94 0.23 2.21
C PRO A 32 -10.83 -0.64 3.12
N LEU A 33 -10.54 -1.95 3.26
CA LEU A 33 -11.28 -2.86 4.13
C LEU A 33 -11.20 -2.51 5.62
N GLN A 34 -10.18 -1.77 6.06
CA GLN A 34 -10.15 -1.21 7.42
C GLN A 34 -11.15 -0.06 7.63
N HIS A 35 -11.55 0.60 6.54
CA HIS A 35 -12.22 1.90 6.59
C HIS A 35 -13.62 1.89 5.95
N GLY A 36 -14.02 0.77 5.35
CA GLY A 36 -15.38 0.59 4.83
C GLY A 36 -15.45 -0.28 3.57
N PRO A 37 -16.55 -0.18 2.81
CA PRO A 37 -16.66 -0.82 1.50
C PRO A 37 -15.61 -0.27 0.52
N LEU A 38 -15.25 -1.07 -0.49
CA LEU A 38 -14.35 -0.63 -1.56
C LEU A 38 -14.90 0.65 -2.22
N PRO A 39 -14.05 1.68 -2.49
CA PRO A 39 -14.48 2.87 -3.20
C PRO A 39 -14.97 2.53 -4.61
N SER A 40 -15.94 3.28 -5.11
CA SER A 40 -16.33 3.23 -6.53
C SER A 40 -15.17 3.69 -7.43
N GLN A 41 -15.19 3.32 -8.71
CA GLN A 41 -14.16 3.77 -9.67
C GLN A 41 -14.04 5.30 -9.72
N ALA A 42 -15.16 6.03 -9.66
CA ALA A 42 -15.15 7.49 -9.62
C ALA A 42 -14.49 8.05 -8.35
N ALA A 43 -14.69 7.39 -7.20
CA ALA A 43 -14.02 7.75 -5.96
C ALA A 43 -12.51 7.48 -6.04
N TRP A 44 -12.10 6.37 -6.68
CA TRP A 44 -10.69 6.08 -6.95
C TRP A 44 -10.04 7.12 -7.86
N ASP A 45 -10.70 7.51 -8.93
CA ASP A 45 -10.21 8.52 -9.86
C ASP A 45 -10.04 9.87 -9.15
N ASP A 46 -11.00 10.24 -8.32
CA ASP A 46 -10.93 11.47 -7.52
C ASP A 46 -9.80 11.44 -6.49
N MET A 47 -9.64 10.32 -5.77
CA MET A 47 -8.52 10.12 -4.85
C MET A 47 -7.17 10.19 -5.56
N ARG A 48 -7.03 9.60 -6.75
CA ARG A 48 -5.79 9.65 -7.54
C ARG A 48 -5.43 11.07 -7.97
N ARG A 49 -6.43 11.89 -8.32
CA ARG A 49 -6.19 13.31 -8.66
C ARG A 49 -5.70 14.11 -7.46
N ARG A 50 -6.28 13.88 -6.28
CA ARG A 50 -5.92 14.62 -5.04
C ARG A 50 -4.65 14.09 -4.37
N PHE A 51 -4.20 12.88 -4.71
CA PHE A 51 -3.07 12.23 -4.07
C PHE A 51 -1.80 13.09 -3.96
N PRO A 52 -1.32 13.80 -5.00
CA PRO A 52 -0.10 14.58 -4.89
C PRO A 52 -0.18 15.69 -3.84
N GLU A 53 -1.30 16.40 -3.79
CA GLU A 53 -1.54 17.48 -2.81
C GLU A 53 -1.67 16.92 -1.40
N THR A 54 -2.43 15.84 -1.23
CA THR A 54 -2.57 15.16 0.07
C THR A 54 -1.22 14.64 0.58
N LEU A 55 -0.43 14.03 -0.29
CA LEU A 55 0.90 13.51 0.06
C LEU A 55 1.83 14.64 0.48
N HIS A 56 1.88 15.73 -0.29
CA HIS A 56 2.69 16.89 0.04
C HIS A 56 2.33 17.45 1.42
N ALA A 57 1.03 17.66 1.68
CA ALA A 57 0.56 18.17 2.97
C ALA A 57 0.91 17.25 4.15
N CYS A 58 0.69 15.93 4.01
CA CYS A 58 1.00 14.98 5.08
C CYS A 58 2.51 14.85 5.33
N VAL A 59 3.34 14.90 4.28
CA VAL A 59 4.81 14.88 4.42
C VAL A 59 5.31 16.16 5.05
N ALA A 60 4.83 17.33 4.63
CA ALA A 60 5.21 18.61 5.22
C ALA A 60 4.91 18.67 6.73
N ALA A 61 3.81 18.03 7.17
CA ALA A 61 3.39 18.02 8.57
C ALA A 61 4.17 17.02 9.45
N HIS A 62 4.61 15.88 8.91
CA HIS A 62 5.10 14.76 9.72
C HIS A 62 6.52 14.28 9.37
N ASP A 63 7.02 14.56 8.16
CA ASP A 63 8.35 14.16 7.69
C ASP A 63 8.95 15.21 6.72
N PRO A 64 9.15 16.46 7.18
CA PRO A 64 9.57 17.57 6.31
C PRO A 64 10.94 17.35 5.65
N ASP A 65 11.79 16.51 6.24
CA ASP A 65 13.10 16.13 5.68
C ASP A 65 12.95 15.42 4.31
N ARG A 66 11.78 14.84 4.02
CA ARG A 66 11.45 14.19 2.75
C ARG A 66 10.66 15.06 1.79
N LEU A 67 10.28 16.27 2.19
CA LEU A 67 9.54 17.18 1.33
C LEU A 67 10.28 17.50 0.00
N PRO A 68 11.62 17.72 0.00
CA PRO A 68 12.35 17.95 -1.26
C PRO A 68 12.33 16.76 -2.23
N ASP A 69 12.18 15.53 -1.73
CA ASP A 69 12.03 14.33 -2.57
C ASP A 69 10.65 14.30 -3.23
N VAL A 70 9.60 14.64 -2.47
CA VAL A 70 8.21 14.71 -2.97
C VAL A 70 8.06 15.82 -4.00
N GLU A 71 8.59 17.02 -3.71
CA GLU A 71 8.53 18.18 -4.61
C GLU A 71 9.30 17.95 -5.91
N ALA A 72 10.37 17.15 -5.87
CA ALA A 72 11.11 16.73 -7.06
C ALA A 72 10.46 15.55 -7.81
N GLY A 73 9.28 15.08 -7.39
CA GLY A 73 8.57 13.98 -8.03
C GLY A 73 9.19 12.59 -7.79
N ARG A 74 10.12 12.46 -6.84
CA ARG A 74 10.71 11.16 -6.45
C ARG A 74 9.76 10.29 -5.62
N GLY A 75 8.65 10.88 -5.15
CA GLY A 75 7.62 10.23 -4.37
C GLY A 75 8.00 10.07 -2.90
N TYR A 76 7.07 9.51 -2.13
CA TYR A 76 7.28 9.14 -0.72
C TYR A 76 7.35 7.62 -0.62
N PRO A 77 8.31 7.03 0.09
CA PRO A 77 8.51 5.59 0.07
C PRO A 77 7.40 4.91 0.89
N LEU A 78 6.60 4.06 0.24
CA LEU A 78 5.41 3.42 0.85
C LEU A 78 5.69 2.07 1.53
N SER A 79 6.85 1.46 1.27
CA SER A 79 7.25 0.17 1.84
C SER A 79 8.76 -0.05 1.72
N GLY A 80 9.38 -0.67 2.73
CA GLY A 80 10.81 -0.99 2.71
C GLY A 80 11.33 -1.39 4.09
N TRP A 81 12.48 -2.08 4.12
CA TRP A 81 13.08 -2.65 5.34
C TRP A 81 13.51 -1.62 6.40
N PHE A 82 13.66 -0.35 6.01
CA PHE A 82 14.08 0.76 6.89
C PHE A 82 12.97 1.79 7.12
N ILE A 83 11.74 1.45 6.76
CA ILE A 83 10.58 2.34 6.82
C ILE A 83 9.78 2.06 8.10
N ASP A 84 10.46 2.12 9.23
CA ASP A 84 9.84 1.94 10.55
C ASP A 84 10.17 3.10 11.49
N THR A 85 10.16 4.32 10.93
CA THR A 85 10.23 5.54 11.73
C THR A 85 8.82 5.98 12.10
N ASP A 86 8.64 6.53 13.31
CA ASP A 86 7.35 7.05 13.76
C ASP A 86 6.81 8.16 12.84
N ARG A 87 7.73 8.93 12.23
CA ARG A 87 7.40 9.93 11.20
C ARG A 87 6.72 9.31 9.98
N HIS A 88 7.24 8.19 9.48
CA HIS A 88 6.63 7.49 8.36
C HIS A 88 5.23 6.98 8.70
N LYS A 89 5.07 6.37 9.88
CA LYS A 89 3.76 5.93 10.36
C LYS A 89 2.77 7.10 10.45
N ALA A 90 3.23 8.26 10.91
CA ALA A 90 2.41 9.47 10.99
C ALA A 90 1.98 9.98 9.60
N VAL A 91 2.88 9.96 8.60
CA VAL A 91 2.52 10.28 7.20
C VAL A 91 1.46 9.32 6.68
N LEU A 92 1.67 8.00 6.81
CA LEU A 92 0.69 7.01 6.35
C LEU A 92 -0.66 7.15 7.06
N HIS A 93 -0.64 7.45 8.35
CA HIS A 93 -1.85 7.70 9.12
C HIS A 93 -2.60 8.95 8.65
N CYS A 94 -1.89 10.05 8.41
CA CYS A 94 -2.46 11.27 7.82
C CYS A 94 -3.11 10.98 6.45
N MET A 95 -2.42 10.21 5.60
CA MET A 95 -2.94 9.79 4.29
C MET A 95 -4.23 8.97 4.43
N ALA A 96 -4.26 8.02 5.36
CA ALA A 96 -5.44 7.20 5.63
C ALA A 96 -6.64 8.02 6.12
N LEU A 97 -6.42 9.03 6.97
CA LEU A 97 -7.47 9.97 7.42
C LEU A 97 -8.04 10.81 6.27
N GLN A 98 -7.25 11.03 5.22
CA GLN A 98 -7.67 11.69 3.97
C GLN A 98 -8.28 10.72 2.95
N ASN A 99 -8.67 9.53 3.43
CA ASN A 99 -9.19 8.41 2.65
C ASN A 99 -8.23 7.86 1.59
N TRP A 100 -6.92 8.06 1.75
CA TRP A 100 -5.95 7.47 0.85
C TRP A 100 -5.46 6.12 1.38
N TYR A 101 -5.70 5.08 0.59
CA TYR A 101 -5.29 3.72 0.92
C TYR A 101 -4.39 3.20 -0.17
N ALA A 102 -3.27 2.60 0.23
CA ALA A 102 -2.51 1.78 -0.68
C ALA A 102 -3.42 0.58 -1.03
N THR A 103 -3.57 0.26 -2.32
CA THR A 103 -4.36 -0.90 -2.77
C THR A 103 -3.43 -1.83 -3.54
N PRO A 104 -3.42 -3.15 -3.27
CA PRO A 104 -2.60 -4.06 -4.05
C PRO A 104 -3.12 -4.03 -5.48
N THR A 105 -2.21 -4.00 -6.47
CA THR A 105 -2.56 -4.00 -7.89
C THR A 105 -3.45 -5.18 -8.31
N THR A 106 -3.40 -6.28 -7.56
CA THR A 106 -4.23 -7.48 -7.74
C THR A 106 -5.70 -7.27 -7.39
N LEU A 107 -6.04 -6.32 -6.50
CA LEU A 107 -7.43 -5.93 -6.22
C LEU A 107 -7.99 -4.92 -7.23
N LEU A 108 -7.14 -4.41 -8.12
CA LEU A 108 -7.51 -3.45 -9.17
C LEU A 108 -7.72 -4.13 -10.54
N MET A 109 -7.50 -5.43 -10.64
CA MET A 109 -7.77 -6.21 -11.87
C MET A 109 -9.08 -7.00 -11.71
N PRO A 110 -9.95 -7.03 -12.73
CA PRO A 110 -11.20 -7.79 -12.72
C PRO A 110 -10.99 -9.31 -12.73
#